data_AF-A0A538CC29-F1
#
_entry.id   AF-A0A538CC29-F1
#
_cell.length_a   1.000
_cell.length_b   1.000
_cell.length_c   1.000
_cell.angle_alpha   90.00
_cell.angle_beta   90.00
_cell.angle_gamma   90.00
#
_symmetry.space_group_name_H-M   'P 1'
#
loop_
_entity.id
_entity.type
_entity.pdbx_description
1 polymer ?
#
loop_
_entity_poly.entity_id
_entity_poly.type
_entity_poly.pdbx_seq_one_letter_code
_entity_poly.pdbx_strand_id
1 'polypeptide(L)'
;MSVARRFVPATLCLLLAGWLLLARGDEDRVRRAAQLGAAGQFRAAAAEAGRVQRRPAAAEAALLRGRALAGARELAASATAYAHAAALEPRDWELRREYARVLLALGRRTDARGQMAASLALNPRQSLPAGFVAR
;
A
#
# COMPACT_ATOMS: atom_id res chain seq x y z
N MET A 1 -45.02 -7.33 -25.11
CA MET A 1 -43.90 -6.40 -25.41
C MET A 1 -43.13 -6.11 -24.13
N SER A 2 -41.89 -6.56 -24.06
CA SER A 2 -41.05 -6.63 -22.86
C SER A 2 -40.36 -5.29 -22.59
N VAL A 3 -40.98 -4.44 -21.76
CA VAL A 3 -40.40 -3.15 -21.32
C VAL A 3 -39.35 -3.36 -20.21
N ALA A 4 -39.39 -4.49 -19.50
CA ALA A 4 -38.49 -4.81 -18.40
C ALA A 4 -37.01 -5.04 -18.82
N ARG A 5 -36.75 -5.36 -20.10
CA ARG A 5 -35.38 -5.63 -20.59
C ARG A 5 -34.57 -4.37 -20.95
N ARG A 6 -35.21 -3.20 -21.09
CA ARG A 6 -34.54 -1.94 -21.51
C ARG A 6 -33.97 -1.11 -20.34
N PHE A 7 -34.39 -1.36 -19.11
CA PHE A 7 -33.93 -0.60 -17.93
C PHE A 7 -32.65 -1.15 -17.30
N VAL A 8 -32.44 -2.46 -17.39
CA VAL A 8 -31.23 -3.15 -16.91
C VAL A 8 -29.92 -2.54 -17.47
N PRO A 9 -29.79 -2.20 -18.77
CA PRO A 9 -28.56 -1.61 -19.28
C PRO A 9 -28.34 -0.18 -18.78
N ALA A 10 -29.38 0.65 -18.65
CA ALA A 10 -29.23 2.04 -18.20
C ALA A 10 -28.83 2.12 -16.72
N THR A 11 -29.42 1.29 -15.86
CA THR A 11 -29.03 1.19 -14.44
C THR A 11 -27.63 0.62 -14.28
N LEU A 12 -27.25 -0.37 -15.09
CA LEU A 12 -25.88 -0.92 -15.09
C LEU A 12 -24.85 0.13 -15.52
N CYS A 13 -25.16 0.93 -16.54
CA CYS A 13 -24.31 2.03 -17.00
C CYS A 13 -24.12 3.11 -15.91
N LEU A 14 -25.18 3.49 -15.20
CA LEU A 14 -25.09 4.48 -14.11
C LEU A 14 -24.28 3.95 -12.92
N LEU A 15 -24.45 2.67 -12.56
CA LEU A 15 -23.65 2.02 -11.52
C LEU A 15 -22.17 1.94 -11.91
N LEU A 16 -21.88 1.57 -13.16
CA LEU A 16 -20.52 1.53 -13.69
C LEU A 16 -19.88 2.94 -13.70
N ALA A 17 -20.61 3.96 -14.15
CA ALA A 17 -20.14 5.34 -14.16
C ALA A 17 -19.86 5.85 -12.75
N GLY A 18 -20.75 5.57 -11.79
CA GLY A 18 -20.55 5.89 -10.38
C GLY A 18 -19.31 5.19 -9.79
N TRP A 19 -19.14 3.90 -10.10
CA TRP A 19 -17.95 3.14 -9.68
C TRP A 19 -16.66 3.70 -10.28
N LEU A 20 -16.65 4.07 -11.57
CA LEU A 20 -15.49 4.66 -12.24
C LEU A 20 -15.11 6.03 -11.66
N LEU A 21 -16.09 6.86 -11.28
CA LEU A 21 -15.83 8.15 -10.63
C LEU A 21 -15.19 7.97 -9.26
N LEU A 22 -15.67 7.00 -8.47
CA LEU A 22 -15.06 6.65 -7.19
C LEU A 22 -13.64 6.10 -7.36
N ALA A 23 -13.43 5.21 -8.33
CA ALA A 23 -12.12 4.65 -8.65
C ALA A 23 -11.12 5.75 -9.07
N ARG A 24 -11.52 6.67 -9.95
CA ARG A 24 -10.70 7.83 -10.32
C ARG A 24 -10.35 8.71 -9.13
N GLY A 25 -11.32 8.98 -8.26
CA GLY A 25 -11.07 9.77 -7.06
C GLY A 25 -10.05 9.12 -6.12
N ASP A 26 -10.00 7.79 -6.06
CA ASP A 26 -8.99 7.07 -5.28
C ASP A 26 -7.60 7.11 -5.93
N GLU A 27 -7.52 6.97 -7.26
CA GLU A 27 -6.27 7.14 -7.99
C GLU A 27 -5.70 8.56 -7.83
N ASP A 28 -6.54 9.59 -7.87
CA ASP A 28 -6.13 10.98 -7.65
C ASP A 28 -5.51 11.16 -6.26
N ARG A 29 -6.11 10.53 -5.23
CA ARG A 29 -5.58 10.57 -3.85
C ARG A 29 -4.26 9.83 -3.74
N VAL A 30 -4.12 8.68 -4.38
CA VAL A 30 -2.85 7.93 -4.44
C VAL A 30 -1.76 8.79 -5.08
N ARG A 31 -2.03 9.42 -6.23
CA ARG A 31 -1.07 10.31 -6.90
C ARG A 31 -0.69 11.50 -6.03
N ARG A 32 -1.66 12.16 -5.38
CA ARG A 32 -1.39 13.26 -4.45
C ARG A 32 -0.55 12.80 -3.26
N ALA A 33 -0.86 11.65 -2.67
CA ALA A 33 -0.09 11.09 -1.56
C ALA A 33 1.37 10.82 -1.98
N ALA A 34 1.59 10.28 -3.18
CA ALA A 34 2.93 10.08 -3.73
C ALA A 34 3.69 11.41 -3.90
N GLN A 35 3.04 12.45 -4.46
CA GLN A 35 3.62 13.78 -4.62
C GLN A 35 3.99 14.42 -3.27
N LEU A 36 3.10 14.35 -2.28
CA LEU A 36 3.35 14.83 -0.93
C LEU A 36 4.54 14.10 -0.28
N GLY A 37 4.62 12.78 -0.48
CA GLY A 37 5.74 11.97 0.01
C GLY A 37 7.07 12.36 -0.63
N ALA A 38 7.09 12.59 -1.95
CA ALA A 38 8.25 13.08 -2.67
C ALA A 38 8.68 14.49 -2.23
N ALA A 39 7.72 15.34 -1.85
CA ALA A 39 7.96 16.66 -1.28
C ALA A 39 8.39 16.65 0.20
N GLY A 40 8.57 15.47 0.82
CA GLY A 40 8.93 15.32 2.23
C GLY A 40 7.80 15.64 3.21
N GLN A 41 6.59 15.92 2.73
CA GLN A 41 5.41 16.21 3.55
C GLN A 41 4.78 14.92 4.07
N PHE A 42 5.57 14.15 4.83
CA PHE A 42 5.27 12.77 5.18
C PHE A 42 3.94 12.57 5.92
N ARG A 43 3.60 13.45 6.88
CA ARG A 43 2.33 13.35 7.60
C ARG A 43 1.13 13.61 6.68
N ALA A 44 1.23 14.60 5.80
CA ALA A 44 0.18 14.88 4.82
C ALA A 44 0.02 13.73 3.82
N ALA A 45 1.14 13.18 3.33
CA ALA A 45 1.14 12.01 2.45
C ALA A 45 0.45 10.81 3.11
N ALA A 46 0.79 10.51 4.36
CA ALA A 46 0.18 9.42 5.12
C ALA A 46 -1.34 9.64 5.29
N ALA A 47 -1.76 10.86 5.63
CA ALA A 47 -3.16 11.22 5.79
C ALA A 47 -3.95 11.06 4.49
N GLU A 48 -3.41 11.55 3.36
CA GLU A 48 -4.06 11.45 2.05
C GLU A 48 -4.18 9.99 1.60
N ALA A 49 -3.11 9.21 1.74
CA ALA A 49 -3.13 7.79 1.42
C ALA A 49 -4.13 6.99 2.28
N GLY A 50 -4.27 7.34 3.56
CA GLY A 50 -5.20 6.66 4.48
C GLY A 50 -6.69 6.81 4.13
N ARG A 51 -7.03 7.72 3.21
CA ARG A 51 -8.41 7.93 2.73
C ARG A 51 -8.83 6.90 1.68
N VAL A 52 -7.90 6.11 1.15
CA VAL A 52 -8.15 5.14 0.09
C VAL A 52 -8.18 3.73 0.69
N GLN A 53 -9.34 3.08 0.61
CA GLN A 53 -9.56 1.72 1.15
C GLN A 53 -10.13 0.75 0.12
N ARG A 54 -10.56 1.24 -1.05
CA ARG A 54 -11.19 0.42 -2.09
C ARG A 54 -10.13 -0.16 -3.03
N ARG A 55 -10.33 -1.41 -3.40
CA ARG A 55 -9.55 -2.02 -4.49
C ARG A 55 -9.95 -1.37 -5.83
N PRO A 56 -9.00 -1.19 -6.76
CA PRO A 56 -7.63 -1.72 -6.73
C PRO A 56 -6.62 -0.84 -5.97
N ALA A 57 -6.89 0.45 -5.79
CA ALA A 57 -5.93 1.43 -5.27
C ALA A 57 -5.52 1.23 -3.79
N ALA A 58 -6.28 0.44 -3.01
CA ALA A 58 -6.03 0.20 -1.59
C ALA A 58 -4.60 -0.29 -1.27
N ALA A 59 -4.05 -1.18 -2.11
CA ALA A 59 -2.73 -1.76 -1.87
C ALA A 59 -1.62 -0.69 -1.98
N GLU A 60 -1.65 0.07 -3.07
CA GLU A 60 -0.70 1.14 -3.33
C GLU A 60 -0.82 2.26 -2.29
N ALA A 61 -2.06 2.64 -1.93
CA ALA A 61 -2.30 3.59 -0.86
C ALA A 61 -1.73 3.11 0.50
N ALA A 62 -1.94 1.85 0.88
CA ALA A 62 -1.39 1.30 2.11
C ALA A 62 0.16 1.32 2.10
N LEU A 63 0.77 0.99 0.95
CA LEU A 63 2.22 1.05 0.75
C LEU A 63 2.76 2.49 0.89
N LEU A 64 2.14 3.46 0.20
CA LEU A 64 2.51 4.87 0.29
C LEU A 64 2.37 5.40 1.71
N ARG A 65 1.30 5.00 2.42
CA ARG A 65 1.11 5.34 3.83
C ARG A 65 2.22 4.76 4.69
N GLY A 66 2.61 3.50 4.49
CA GLY A 66 3.73 2.86 5.20
C GLY A 66 5.05 3.61 5.00
N ARG A 67 5.38 3.95 3.75
CA ARG A 67 6.57 4.73 3.38
C ARG A 67 6.57 6.12 4.01
N ALA A 68 5.44 6.83 3.90
CA ALA A 68 5.28 8.16 4.46
C ALA A 68 5.44 8.16 5.99
N LEU A 69 4.79 7.23 6.70
CA LEU A 69 4.94 7.10 8.15
C LEU A 69 6.37 6.74 8.58
N ALA A 70 7.08 5.93 7.79
CA ALA A 70 8.50 5.65 8.03
C ALA A 70 9.35 6.93 7.88
N GLY A 71 9.10 7.74 6.84
CA GLY A 71 9.73 9.04 6.64
C GLY A 71 9.45 10.03 7.77
N ALA A 72 8.24 10.01 8.32
CA ALA A 72 7.84 10.79 9.50
C ALA A 72 8.43 10.25 10.83
N ARG A 73 9.20 9.15 10.81
CA ARG A 73 9.75 8.44 11.98
C ARG A 73 8.67 7.85 12.91
N GLU A 74 7.45 7.71 12.42
CA GLU A 74 6.32 7.09 13.13
C GLU A 74 6.33 5.57 12.88
N LEU A 75 7.41 4.92 13.33
CA LEU A 75 7.74 3.54 12.95
C LEU A 75 6.66 2.52 13.31
N ALA A 76 5.99 2.67 14.47
CA ALA A 76 4.92 1.77 14.88
C ALA A 76 3.71 1.84 13.94
N ALA A 77 3.27 3.05 13.59
CA ALA A 77 2.19 3.26 12.64
C ALA A 77 2.57 2.80 11.22
N SER A 78 3.84 3.03 10.84
CA SER A 78 4.40 2.52 9.58
C SER A 78 4.34 1.00 9.51
N ALA A 79 4.73 0.29 10.58
CA ALA A 79 4.67 -1.16 10.63
C ALA A 79 3.24 -1.69 10.46
N THR A 80 2.23 -1.04 11.04
CA THR A 80 0.82 -1.39 10.85
C THR A 80 0.37 -1.16 9.40
N ALA A 81 0.78 -0.05 8.78
CA ALA A 81 0.44 0.25 7.38
C ALA A 81 1.10 -0.74 6.41
N TYR A 82 2.37 -1.10 6.65
CA TYR A 82 3.05 -2.14 5.87
C TYR A 82 2.43 -3.53 6.06
N ALA A 83 2.00 -3.88 7.28
CA ALA A 83 1.28 -5.13 7.51
C ALA A 83 -0.02 -5.19 6.70
N HIS A 84 -0.78 -4.10 6.67
CA HIS A 84 -1.98 -3.99 5.84
C HIS A 84 -1.65 -4.12 4.34
N ALA A 85 -0.62 -3.41 3.87
CA ALA A 85 -0.18 -3.49 2.48
C ALA A 85 0.25 -4.92 2.09
N ALA A 86 0.98 -5.62 2.97
CA ALA A 86 1.42 -7.01 2.75
C ALA A 86 0.25 -8.01 2.72
N ALA A 87 -0.85 -7.72 3.42
CA ALA A 87 -2.07 -8.52 3.37
C ALA A 87 -2.83 -8.31 2.05
N LEU A 88 -2.76 -7.10 1.47
CA LEU A 88 -3.38 -6.79 0.18
C LEU A 88 -2.58 -7.36 -0.99
N GLU A 89 -1.25 -7.25 -0.94
CA GLU A 89 -0.30 -7.69 -1.97
C GLU A 89 0.77 -8.63 -1.39
N PRO A 90 0.45 -9.91 -1.18
CA PRO A 90 1.36 -10.84 -0.51
C PRO A 90 2.58 -11.24 -1.34
N ARG A 91 2.60 -10.94 -2.66
CA ARG A 91 3.68 -11.34 -3.58
C ARG A 91 4.64 -10.19 -3.93
N ASP A 92 4.46 -9.01 -3.32
CA ASP A 92 5.39 -7.89 -3.47
C ASP A 92 6.61 -8.09 -2.55
N TRP A 93 7.73 -8.47 -3.15
CA TRP A 93 8.98 -8.68 -2.44
C TRP A 93 9.58 -7.36 -1.93
N GLU A 94 9.41 -6.25 -2.63
CA GLU A 94 9.95 -4.95 -2.23
C GLU A 94 9.22 -4.42 -1.00
N LEU A 95 7.89 -4.54 -0.99
CA LEU A 95 7.07 -4.20 0.17
C LEU A 95 7.52 -4.97 1.41
N ARG A 96 7.71 -6.29 1.29
CA ARG A 96 8.19 -7.12 2.40
C ARG A 96 9.58 -6.72 2.88
N ARG A 97 10.47 -6.35 1.96
CA ARG A 97 11.82 -5.84 2.29
C ARG A 97 11.73 -4.53 3.08
N GLU A 98 10.92 -3.58 2.64
CA GLU A 98 10.72 -2.31 3.34
C GLU A 98 10.04 -2.50 4.71
N TYR A 99 9.06 -3.41 4.79
CA TYR A 99 8.43 -3.76 6.05
C TYR A 99 9.44 -4.34 7.05
N ALA A 100 10.30 -5.26 6.59
CA ALA A 100 11.38 -5.83 7.40
C ALA A 100 12.31 -4.75 7.96
N ARG A 101 12.67 -3.74 7.16
CA ARG A 101 13.50 -2.60 7.61
C ARG A 101 12.84 -1.81 8.73
N VAL A 102 11.53 -1.53 8.61
CA VAL A 102 10.78 -0.82 9.66
C VAL A 102 10.70 -1.65 10.94
N LEU A 103 10.43 -2.95 10.83
CA LEU A 103 10.41 -3.86 11.99
C LEU A 103 11.78 -3.93 12.69
N LEU A 104 12.87 -3.96 11.91
CA LEU A 104 14.22 -3.95 12.45
C LEU A 104 14.50 -2.64 13.21
N ALA A 105 14.10 -1.49 12.65
CA ALA A 105 14.25 -0.19 13.29
C ALA A 105 13.43 -0.06 14.60
N LEU A 106 12.32 -0.80 14.71
CA LEU A 106 11.54 -0.95 15.94
C LEU A 106 12.14 -1.94 16.96
N GLY A 107 13.24 -2.63 16.61
CA GLY A 107 13.82 -3.68 17.44
C GLY A 107 13.09 -5.02 17.39
N ARG A 108 12.04 -5.16 16.56
CA ARG A 108 11.27 -6.41 16.36
C ARG A 108 12.02 -7.37 15.43
N ARG A 109 13.19 -7.82 15.87
CA ARG A 109 14.16 -8.58 15.06
C ARG A 109 13.61 -9.88 14.49
N THR A 110 12.83 -10.64 15.27
CA THR A 110 12.25 -11.91 14.81
C THR A 110 11.28 -11.69 13.65
N ASP A 111 10.34 -10.75 13.81
CA ASP A 111 9.37 -10.41 12.77
C ASP A 111 10.07 -9.85 11.52
N ALA A 112 11.09 -9.01 11.74
CA ALA A 112 11.89 -8.43 10.66
C ALA A 112 12.57 -9.53 9.81
N ARG A 113 13.17 -10.54 10.46
CA ARG A 113 13.75 -11.70 9.76
C ARG A 113 12.70 -12.50 9.00
N GLY A 114 11.52 -12.70 9.59
CA GLY A 114 10.40 -13.37 8.92
C GLY A 114 9.99 -12.67 7.62
N GLN A 115 9.84 -11.34 7.65
CA GLN A 115 9.50 -10.56 6.45
C GLN A 115 10.64 -10.54 5.42
N MET A 116 11.89 -10.47 5.87
CA MET A 116 13.04 -10.55 4.96
C MET A 116 13.15 -11.91 4.29
N ALA A 117 12.94 -13.01 5.03
CA ALA A 117 12.94 -14.35 4.47
C ALA A 117 11.82 -14.53 3.43
N ALA A 118 10.61 -14.02 3.72
CA ALA A 118 9.50 -14.01 2.76
C ALA A 118 9.82 -13.17 1.51
N SER A 119 10.51 -12.04 1.68
CA SER A 119 10.99 -11.23 0.55
C SER A 119 12.02 -12.00 -0.31
N LEU A 120 13.02 -12.64 0.32
CA LEU A 120 14.03 -13.45 -0.36
C LEU A 120 13.45 -14.65 -1.10
N ALA A 121 12.43 -15.29 -0.55
CA ALA A 121 11.74 -16.40 -1.22
C ALA A 121 11.09 -15.96 -2.54
N LEU A 122 10.62 -14.72 -2.61
CA LEU A 122 10.02 -14.14 -3.83
C LEU A 122 11.07 -13.58 -4.79
N ASN A 123 12.15 -12.99 -4.28
CA ASN A 123 13.28 -12.53 -5.07
C ASN A 123 14.62 -12.89 -4.39
N PRO A 124 15.22 -14.04 -4.74
CA PRO A 124 16.48 -14.49 -4.12
C PRO A 124 17.71 -13.68 -4.53
N ARG A 125 17.63 -12.90 -5.61
CA ARG A 125 18.77 -12.13 -6.16
C ARG A 125 18.80 -10.68 -5.67
N GLN A 126 17.86 -10.29 -4.80
CA GLN A 126 17.83 -8.93 -4.28
C GLN A 126 19.04 -8.65 -3.37
N SER A 127 19.44 -7.37 -3.32
CA SER A 127 20.41 -6.93 -2.33
C SER A 127 19.77 -6.89 -0.94
N LEU A 128 20.52 -7.35 0.07
CA LEU A 128 20.08 -7.31 1.45
C LEU A 128 20.42 -5.96 2.10
N PRO A 129 19.44 -5.32 2.78
CA PRO A 129 19.72 -4.10 3.50
C PRO A 129 20.62 -4.38 4.72
N ALA A 130 21.31 -3.33 5.18
CA ALA A 130 22.11 -3.39 6.40
C ALA A 130 21.30 -3.95 7.57
N GLY A 131 21.92 -4.83 8.36
CA GLY A 131 21.27 -5.57 9.45
C GLY A 131 20.69 -6.93 9.07
N PHE A 132 20.70 -7.31 7.78
CA PHE A 132 20.32 -8.63 7.30
C PHE A 132 21.43 -9.38 6.56
N VAL A 133 22.58 -8.75 6.33
CA VAL A 133 23.80 -9.40 5.85
C VAL A 133 24.41 -10.19 7.01
N ALA A 134 24.76 -11.46 6.79
CA ALA A 134 25.55 -12.24 7.75
C ALA A 134 26.93 -11.58 7.89
N ARG A 135 27.38 -11.34 9.13
CA ARG A 135 28.78 -10.99 9.40
C ARG A 135 29.62 -12.26 9.44
#